data_AF-A0A9Q4BJU9-F1
#
_entry.id   AF-A0A9Q4BJU9-F1
#
_cell.length_a   1.000
_cell.length_b   1.000
_cell.length_c   1.000
_cell.angle_alpha   90.00
_cell.angle_beta   90.00
_cell.angle_gamma   90.00
#
_symmetry.space_group_name_H-M   'P 1'
#
loop_
_entity.id
_entity.type
_entity.pdbx_description
1 polymer ?
#
loop_
_entity_poly.entity_id
_entity_poly.type
_entity_poly.pdbx_seq_one_letter_code
_entity_poly.pdbx_strand_id
1 'polypeptide(L)'
;MKKFNLFLGVFALLVFLASSAFAQEKMKKEDWENEMNRLNEQKQSLTKERDSLQGEVNRLKSTSVQSFDDCMNELYASVGATRGDVENFRRAVSELNGRIMRKESPKTDRQRELDSLKAMRISALPEFFDKVHNQMQRSLDAWNDIPAEKNYTVVRGDCLWNIAKKKDVYSNAFAWPKIYQANRDQIKNPDLIYPKQVFKIPNLTEDEKAQYEKMRRNYKPAPPQQTTKDQTTK
;
A
#
# COMPACT_ATOMS: atom_id res chain seq x y z
N MET A 1 -4.93 -75.34 70.80
CA MET A 1 -3.66 -75.73 70.12
C MET A 1 -3.87 -76.47 68.79
N LYS A 2 -4.77 -77.47 68.66
CA LYS A 2 -4.96 -78.22 67.39
C LYS A 2 -5.44 -77.37 66.20
N LYS A 3 -6.35 -76.39 66.41
CA LYS A 3 -6.86 -75.51 65.34
C LYS A 3 -5.83 -74.49 64.83
N PHE A 4 -4.86 -74.09 65.66
CA PHE A 4 -3.80 -73.14 65.30
C PHE A 4 -2.76 -73.81 64.39
N ASN A 5 -2.38 -75.05 64.69
CA ASN A 5 -1.47 -75.83 63.84
C ASN A 5 -2.10 -76.19 62.48
N LEU A 6 -3.43 -76.35 62.43
CA LEU A 6 -4.15 -76.56 61.16
C LEU A 6 -4.16 -75.29 60.30
N PHE A 7 -4.40 -74.12 60.90
CA PHE A 7 -4.32 -72.83 60.20
C PHE A 7 -2.89 -72.51 59.73
N LEU A 8 -1.88 -72.81 60.55
CA LEU A 8 -0.47 -72.66 60.15
C LEU A 8 -0.11 -73.58 58.98
N GLY A 9 -0.63 -74.82 58.98
CA GLY A 9 -0.43 -75.77 57.88
C GLY A 9 -1.10 -75.33 56.57
N VAL A 10 -2.34 -74.82 56.63
CA VAL A 10 -3.05 -74.32 55.44
C VAL A 10 -2.42 -73.03 54.91
N PHE A 11 -1.96 -72.13 55.79
CA PHE A 11 -1.23 -70.94 55.40
C PHE A 11 0.14 -71.27 54.79
N ALA A 12 0.86 -72.24 55.37
CA ALA A 12 2.11 -72.73 54.80
C ALA A 12 1.89 -73.36 53.41
N LEU A 13 0.80 -74.12 53.23
CA LEU A 13 0.45 -74.71 51.93
C LEU A 13 0.03 -73.66 50.89
N LEU A 14 -0.72 -72.62 51.30
CA LEU A 14 -1.09 -71.50 50.44
C LEU A 14 0.12 -70.64 50.06
N VAL A 15 1.07 -70.41 50.97
CA VAL A 15 2.34 -69.73 50.68
C VAL A 15 3.19 -70.58 49.75
N PHE A 16 3.22 -71.89 49.91
CA PHE A 16 3.97 -72.80 49.04
C PHE A 16 3.36 -72.89 47.63
N LEU A 17 2.03 -72.88 47.52
CA LEU A 17 1.30 -72.83 46.25
C LEU A 17 1.41 -71.46 45.57
N ALA A 18 1.45 -70.36 46.32
CA ALA A 18 1.72 -69.02 45.77
C ALA A 18 3.17 -68.87 45.30
N SER A 19 4.13 -69.48 46.00
CA SER A 19 5.56 -69.48 45.62
C SER A 19 5.83 -70.26 44.32
N SER A 20 4.96 -71.22 43.97
CA SER A 20 5.03 -71.96 42.71
C SER A 20 4.34 -71.23 41.54
N ALA A 21 3.52 -70.20 41.82
CA ALA A 21 2.95 -69.31 40.80
C ALA A 21 3.91 -68.16 40.41
N PHE A 22 4.91 -67.85 41.25
CA PHE A 22 6.05 -66.96 40.93
C PHE A 22 7.29 -67.75 40.49
N ALA A 23 7.09 -68.85 39.76
CA ALA A 23 8.18 -69.43 38.98
C ALA A 23 8.40 -68.55 37.74
N GLN A 24 9.18 -67.48 37.89
CA GLN A 24 9.77 -66.78 36.77
C GLN A 24 10.57 -67.80 35.96
N GLU A 25 10.02 -68.24 34.82
CA GLU A 25 10.69 -69.14 33.89
C GLU A 25 11.97 -68.42 33.44
N LYS A 26 13.09 -68.74 34.09
CA LYS A 26 14.41 -68.27 33.66
C LYS A 26 14.57 -68.74 32.22
N MET A 27 14.60 -67.80 31.28
CA MET A 27 14.93 -68.08 29.88
C MET A 27 16.10 -69.06 29.83
N LYS A 28 16.00 -70.11 29.01
CA LYS A 28 17.09 -71.07 28.90
C LYS A 28 18.32 -70.34 28.38
N LYS A 29 19.51 -70.87 28.70
CA LYS A 29 20.79 -70.27 28.30
C LYS A 29 20.84 -69.97 26.79
N GLU A 30 20.29 -70.86 25.97
CA GLU A 30 20.18 -70.71 24.51
C GLU A 30 19.24 -69.55 24.11
N ASP A 31 18.08 -69.42 24.75
CA ASP A 31 17.16 -68.29 24.52
C ASP A 31 17.81 -66.96 24.89
N TRP A 32 18.65 -66.95 25.94
CA TRP A 32 19.42 -65.78 26.36
C TRP A 32 20.53 -65.42 25.37
N GLU A 33 21.26 -66.41 24.85
CA GLU A 33 22.28 -66.19 23.82
C GLU A 33 21.65 -65.65 22.52
N ASN A 34 20.48 -66.16 22.12
CA ASN A 34 19.72 -65.67 20.97
C ASN A 34 19.25 -64.22 21.18
N GLU A 35 18.70 -63.90 22.35
CA GLU A 35 18.23 -62.53 22.65
C GLU A 35 19.42 -61.55 22.74
N MET A 36 20.55 -61.95 23.31
CA MET A 36 21.76 -61.13 23.32
C MET A 36 22.32 -60.87 21.93
N ASN A 37 22.31 -61.86 21.05
CA ASN A 37 22.73 -61.69 19.66
C ASN A 37 21.79 -60.72 18.94
N ARG A 38 20.47 -60.89 19.07
CA ARG A 38 19.46 -59.98 18.52
C ARG A 38 19.63 -58.55 19.00
N LEU A 39 19.82 -58.35 20.30
CA LEU A 39 20.04 -57.04 20.90
C LEU A 39 21.34 -56.40 20.40
N ASN A 40 22.40 -57.19 20.19
CA ASN A 40 23.65 -56.70 19.66
C ASN A 40 23.53 -56.30 18.17
N GLU A 41 22.82 -57.08 17.37
CA GLU A 41 22.50 -56.75 15.97
C GLU A 41 21.66 -55.47 15.88
N GLN A 42 20.62 -55.35 16.72
CA GLN A 42 19.79 -54.15 16.80
C GLN A 42 20.60 -52.93 17.26
N LYS A 43 21.52 -53.10 18.21
CA LYS A 43 22.44 -52.02 18.63
C LYS A 43 23.34 -51.59 17.47
N GLN A 44 23.86 -52.54 16.69
CA GLN A 44 24.67 -52.23 15.52
C GLN A 44 23.85 -51.51 14.43
N SER A 45 22.62 -51.95 14.16
CA SER A 45 21.76 -51.28 13.18
C SER A 45 21.41 -49.85 13.59
N LEU A 46 21.01 -49.64 14.84
CA LEU A 46 20.73 -48.31 15.39
C LEU A 46 21.96 -47.40 15.39
N THR A 47 23.15 -47.98 15.60
CA THR A 47 24.41 -47.22 15.52
C THR A 47 24.68 -46.74 14.10
N LYS A 48 24.52 -47.62 13.10
CA LYS A 48 24.65 -47.25 11.68
C LYS A 48 23.64 -46.20 11.27
N GLU A 49 22.40 -46.33 11.73
CA GLU A 49 21.34 -45.36 11.46
C GLU A 49 21.67 -43.99 12.07
N ARG A 50 22.11 -43.96 13.33
CA ARG A 50 22.57 -42.74 13.99
C ARG A 50 23.73 -42.08 13.23
N ASP A 51 24.70 -42.86 12.77
CA ASP A 51 25.84 -42.33 12.02
C ASP A 51 25.42 -41.81 10.63
N SER A 52 24.47 -42.48 9.97
CA SER A 52 23.86 -42.02 8.71
C SER A 52 23.11 -40.70 8.89
N LEU A 53 22.22 -40.65 9.89
CA LEU A 53 21.47 -39.44 10.24
C LEU A 53 22.40 -38.29 10.62
N GLN A 54 23.49 -38.58 11.33
CA GLN A 54 24.50 -37.57 11.66
C GLN A 54 25.19 -37.04 10.39
N GLY A 55 25.47 -37.92 9.41
CA GLY A 55 25.97 -37.54 8.09
C GLY A 55 25.01 -36.64 7.33
N GLU A 56 23.71 -36.98 7.32
CA GLU A 56 22.66 -36.17 6.70
C GLU A 56 22.50 -34.80 7.37
N VAL A 57 22.50 -34.74 8.70
CA VAL A 57 22.47 -33.49 9.46
C VAL A 57 23.67 -32.60 9.11
N ASN A 58 24.86 -33.18 9.02
CA ASN A 58 26.06 -32.43 8.64
C ASN A 58 25.98 -31.92 7.20
N ARG A 59 25.46 -32.73 6.28
CA ARG A 59 25.23 -32.34 4.88
C ARG A 59 24.22 -31.20 4.76
N LEU A 60 23.10 -31.29 5.47
CA LEU A 60 22.07 -30.25 5.51
C LEU A 60 22.63 -28.95 6.11
N LYS A 61 23.38 -29.02 7.20
CA LYS A 61 24.05 -27.86 7.79
C LYS A 61 25.10 -27.24 6.85
N SER A 62 25.78 -28.05 6.05
CA SER A 62 26.75 -27.58 5.05
C SER A 62 26.09 -26.99 3.79
N THR A 63 24.80 -27.25 3.59
CA THR A 63 24.03 -26.64 2.50
C THR A 63 23.73 -25.21 2.90
N SER A 64 24.61 -24.27 2.56
CA SER A 64 24.40 -22.85 2.79
C SER A 64 23.31 -22.35 1.84
N VAL A 65 22.05 -22.37 2.29
CA VAL A 65 21.02 -21.55 1.67
C VAL A 65 21.43 -20.11 1.94
N GLN A 66 21.67 -19.32 0.88
CA GLN A 66 21.96 -17.89 1.04
C GLN A 66 20.90 -17.28 1.97
N SER A 67 21.33 -16.43 2.89
CA SER A 67 20.38 -15.71 3.74
C SER A 67 19.42 -14.93 2.85
N PHE A 68 18.17 -14.82 3.27
CA PHE A 68 17.20 -13.95 2.61
C PHE A 68 17.77 -12.54 2.41
N ASP A 69 18.48 -12.01 3.42
CA ASP A 69 19.10 -10.69 3.34
C ASP A 69 20.20 -10.61 2.26
N ASP A 70 20.98 -11.67 2.09
CA ASP A 70 22.04 -11.73 1.07
C ASP A 70 21.44 -11.78 -0.33
N CYS A 71 20.43 -12.62 -0.52
CA CYS A 71 19.68 -12.72 -1.78
C CYS A 71 19.03 -11.38 -2.15
N MET A 72 18.43 -10.67 -1.18
CA MET A 72 17.85 -9.36 -1.42
C MET A 72 18.91 -8.30 -1.73
N ASN A 73 20.06 -8.33 -1.06
CA ASN A 73 21.16 -7.42 -1.36
C ASN A 73 21.72 -7.64 -2.77
N GLU A 74 21.85 -8.90 -3.21
CA GLU A 74 22.25 -9.24 -4.58
C GLU A 74 21.21 -8.74 -5.61
N LEU A 75 19.91 -8.89 -5.32
CA LEU A 75 18.85 -8.35 -6.16
C LEU A 75 18.92 -6.83 -6.27
N TYR A 76 19.13 -6.11 -5.17
CA TYR A 76 19.31 -4.66 -5.20
C TYR A 76 20.57 -4.26 -5.96
N ALA A 77 21.66 -5.00 -5.80
CA ALA A 77 22.90 -4.77 -6.54
C ALA A 77 22.71 -4.94 -8.06
N SER A 78 21.82 -5.83 -8.51
CA SER A 78 21.51 -6.02 -9.95
C SER A 78 20.93 -4.76 -10.62
N VAL A 79 20.21 -3.93 -9.85
CA VAL A 79 19.70 -2.63 -10.31
C VAL A 79 20.67 -1.49 -10.00
N GLY A 80 21.82 -1.78 -9.39
CA GLY A 80 22.84 -0.80 -8.99
C GLY A 80 22.47 -0.02 -7.72
N ALA A 81 21.69 -0.63 -6.82
CA ALA A 81 21.18 0.03 -5.62
C ALA A 81 21.66 -0.67 -4.34
N THR A 82 21.86 0.11 -3.29
CA THR A 82 22.07 -0.41 -1.93
C THR A 82 20.74 -0.55 -1.20
N ARG A 83 20.75 -1.25 -0.06
CA ARG A 83 19.59 -1.33 0.84
C ARG A 83 19.10 0.07 1.28
N GLY A 84 20.03 1.00 1.51
CA GLY A 84 19.71 2.39 1.86
C GLY A 84 19.04 3.14 0.70
N ASP A 85 19.49 2.95 -0.54
CA ASP A 85 18.87 3.56 -1.71
C ASP A 85 17.43 3.08 -1.91
N VAL A 86 17.20 1.77 -1.71
CA VAL A 86 15.87 1.16 -1.75
C VAL A 86 14.95 1.71 -0.67
N GLU A 87 15.44 1.90 0.56
CA GLU A 87 14.67 2.51 1.64
C GLU A 87 14.33 3.98 1.35
N ASN A 88 15.27 4.74 0.82
CA ASN A 88 15.05 6.13 0.41
C ASN A 88 14.01 6.20 -0.73
N PHE A 89 14.11 5.30 -1.71
CA PHE A 89 13.14 5.19 -2.79
C PHE A 89 11.74 4.83 -2.28
N ARG A 90 11.64 3.89 -1.33
CA ARG A 90 10.37 3.52 -0.67
C ARG A 90 9.71 4.73 -0.01
N ARG A 91 10.49 5.58 0.67
CA ARG A 91 9.99 6.84 1.26
C ARG A 91 9.49 7.81 0.19
N ALA A 92 10.28 8.04 -0.87
CA ALA A 92 9.91 8.94 -1.97
C ALA A 92 8.62 8.50 -2.67
N VAL A 93 8.47 7.20 -2.95
CA VAL A 93 7.24 6.61 -3.51
C VAL A 93 6.05 6.85 -2.58
N SER A 94 6.20 6.61 -1.29
CA SER A 94 5.14 6.81 -0.30
C SER A 94 4.69 8.28 -0.23
N GLU A 95 5.65 9.21 -0.22
CA GLU A 95 5.39 10.64 -0.15
C GLU A 95 4.68 11.17 -1.41
N LEU A 96 5.20 10.82 -2.60
CA LEU A 96 4.57 11.21 -3.85
C LEU A 96 3.16 10.62 -3.97
N ASN A 97 2.98 9.34 -3.63
CA ASN A 97 1.66 8.72 -3.64
C ASN A 97 0.69 9.46 -2.71
N GLY A 98 1.14 9.87 -1.52
CA GLY A 98 0.34 10.69 -0.61
C GLY A 98 -0.09 12.03 -1.24
N ARG A 99 0.82 12.70 -1.95
CA ARG A 99 0.52 13.97 -2.65
C ARG A 99 -0.45 13.77 -3.83
N ILE A 100 -0.32 12.67 -4.58
CA ILE A 100 -1.26 12.30 -5.65
C ILE A 100 -2.65 12.02 -5.06
N MET A 101 -2.73 11.26 -3.97
CA MET A 101 -4.01 10.93 -3.30
C MET A 101 -4.73 12.17 -2.76
N ARG A 102 -3.98 13.14 -2.21
CA ARG A 102 -4.52 14.42 -1.75
C ARG A 102 -4.83 15.41 -2.88
N LYS A 103 -4.52 15.05 -4.13
CA LYS A 103 -4.67 15.92 -5.31
C LYS A 103 -3.99 17.28 -5.11
N GLU A 104 -2.76 17.25 -4.60
CA GLU A 104 -1.97 18.45 -4.35
C GLU A 104 -1.46 19.02 -5.68
N SER A 105 -2.17 20.01 -6.21
CA SER A 105 -1.88 20.68 -7.49
C SER A 105 -0.52 21.39 -7.51
N PRO A 106 0.10 21.57 -8.70
CA PRO A 106 -0.37 21.15 -10.03
C PRO A 106 -0.22 19.64 -10.32
N LYS A 107 -1.17 19.04 -11.06
CA LYS A 107 -1.09 17.64 -11.53
C LYS A 107 0.14 17.39 -12.41
N THR A 108 0.53 18.38 -13.20
CA THR A 108 1.73 18.35 -14.07
C THR A 108 3.02 18.15 -13.27
N ASP A 109 3.14 18.77 -12.10
CA ASP A 109 4.29 18.58 -11.21
C ASP A 109 4.35 17.16 -10.69
N ARG A 110 3.21 16.60 -10.28
CA ARG A 110 3.12 15.21 -9.80
C ARG A 110 3.41 14.20 -10.92
N GLN A 111 2.99 14.48 -12.15
CA GLN A 111 3.35 13.66 -13.32
C GLN A 111 4.88 13.69 -13.55
N ARG A 112 5.52 14.87 -13.51
CA ARG A 112 6.98 14.98 -13.66
C ARG A 112 7.75 14.24 -12.58
N GLU A 113 7.29 14.33 -11.33
CA GLU A 113 7.88 13.57 -10.23
C GLU A 113 7.70 12.06 -10.41
N LEU A 114 6.51 11.62 -10.85
CA LEU A 114 6.24 10.22 -11.14
C LEU A 114 7.12 9.70 -12.28
N ASP A 115 7.28 10.47 -13.35
CA ASP A 115 8.15 10.12 -14.48
C ASP A 115 9.62 10.03 -14.04
N SER A 116 10.05 10.93 -13.15
CA SER A 116 11.39 10.88 -12.55
C SER A 116 11.60 9.60 -11.74
N LEU A 117 10.60 9.17 -10.95
CA LEU A 117 10.67 7.89 -10.23
C LEU A 117 10.68 6.69 -11.17
N LYS A 118 9.88 6.69 -12.24
CA LYS A 118 9.86 5.62 -13.25
C LYS A 118 11.19 5.49 -14.00
N ALA A 119 11.91 6.59 -14.18
CA ALA A 119 13.23 6.59 -14.82
C ALA A 119 14.32 5.95 -13.94
N MET A 120 14.12 5.88 -12.62
CA MET A 120 15.07 5.23 -11.73
C MET A 120 15.03 3.70 -11.91
N ARG A 121 16.20 3.06 -12.00
CA ARG A 121 16.33 1.60 -12.12
C ARG A 121 15.67 0.84 -10.97
N ILE A 122 15.67 1.42 -9.77
CA ILE A 122 15.03 0.86 -8.56
C ILE A 122 13.53 0.64 -8.77
N SER A 123 12.87 1.44 -9.61
CA SER A 123 11.43 1.29 -9.90
C SER A 123 11.09 -0.01 -10.64
N ALA A 124 12.08 -0.68 -11.25
CA ALA A 124 11.91 -1.96 -11.92
C ALA A 124 11.89 -3.16 -10.95
N LEU A 125 12.24 -2.96 -9.68
CA LEU A 125 12.18 -4.02 -8.68
C LEU A 125 10.74 -4.49 -8.48
N PRO A 126 10.50 -5.80 -8.25
CA PRO A 126 9.15 -6.34 -8.06
C PRO A 126 8.32 -5.65 -6.97
N GLU A 127 8.98 -5.17 -5.90
CA GLU A 127 8.31 -4.44 -4.80
C GLU A 127 7.67 -3.12 -5.28
N PHE A 128 8.28 -2.44 -6.26
CA PHE A 128 7.86 -1.09 -6.66
C PHE A 128 7.14 -1.04 -8.00
N PHE A 129 7.38 -2.01 -8.88
CA PHE A 129 6.96 -1.92 -10.27
C PHE A 129 5.46 -1.63 -10.41
N ASP A 130 4.61 -2.46 -9.82
CA ASP A 130 3.16 -2.28 -9.94
C ASP A 130 2.69 -0.96 -9.32
N LYS A 131 3.23 -0.61 -8.15
CA LYS A 131 2.83 0.61 -7.45
C LYS A 131 3.20 1.86 -8.22
N VAL A 132 4.44 1.98 -8.69
CA VAL A 132 4.96 3.17 -9.37
C VAL A 132 4.46 3.24 -10.82
N HIS A 133 4.54 2.14 -11.57
CA HIS A 133 4.22 2.16 -13.01
C HIS A 133 2.72 2.12 -13.27
N ASN A 134 1.96 1.36 -12.49
CA ASN A 134 0.53 1.15 -12.72
C ASN A 134 -0.34 1.94 -11.75
N GLN A 135 -0.27 1.65 -10.45
CA GLN A 135 -1.24 2.20 -9.48
C GLN A 135 -1.17 3.72 -9.38
N MET A 136 0.04 4.28 -9.24
CA MET A 136 0.24 5.72 -9.16
C MET A 136 -0.10 6.43 -10.48
N GLN A 137 0.26 5.84 -11.63
CA GLN A 137 -0.14 6.39 -12.93
C GLN A 137 -1.66 6.40 -13.09
N ARG A 138 -2.35 5.29 -12.80
CA ARG A 138 -3.81 5.21 -12.82
C ARG A 138 -4.46 6.22 -11.89
N SER A 139 -3.88 6.42 -10.71
CA SER A 139 -4.37 7.41 -9.74
C SER A 139 -4.24 8.83 -10.28
N LEU A 140 -3.16 9.10 -11.01
CA LEU A 140 -2.93 10.38 -11.65
C LEU A 140 -3.77 10.55 -12.93
N ASP A 141 -4.05 9.50 -13.68
CA ASP A 141 -4.97 9.54 -14.83
C ASP A 141 -6.41 9.76 -14.35
N ALA A 142 -6.81 9.03 -13.30
CA ALA A 142 -8.09 9.19 -12.60
C ALA A 142 -8.17 10.47 -11.76
N TRP A 143 -7.06 11.21 -11.63
CA TRP A 143 -7.09 12.60 -11.20
C TRP A 143 -7.72 13.42 -12.33
N ASN A 144 -9.04 13.29 -12.39
CA ASN A 144 -9.91 14.09 -13.22
C ASN A 144 -9.84 15.52 -12.69
N ASP A 145 -9.28 16.42 -13.50
CA ASP A 145 -9.72 17.81 -13.57
C ASP A 145 -11.14 17.84 -14.14
N ILE A 146 -12.08 17.10 -13.56
CA ILE A 146 -13.48 17.50 -13.69
C ILE A 146 -13.60 18.56 -12.62
N PRO A 147 -13.43 19.85 -12.96
CA PRO A 147 -13.99 20.80 -12.06
C PRO A 147 -15.47 20.47 -12.04
N ALA A 148 -16.06 20.23 -10.87
CA ALA A 148 -17.51 20.10 -10.77
C ALA A 148 -18.12 21.30 -11.54
N GLU A 149 -18.65 21.04 -12.73
CA GLU A 149 -19.16 22.05 -13.62
C GLU A 149 -20.43 22.54 -12.97
N LYS A 150 -20.40 23.77 -12.47
CA LYS A 150 -21.55 24.35 -11.82
C LYS A 150 -22.42 24.97 -12.90
N ASN A 151 -23.72 24.78 -12.78
CA ASN A 151 -24.66 25.53 -13.62
C ASN A 151 -25.05 26.81 -12.90
N TYR A 152 -24.97 27.93 -13.61
CA TYR A 152 -25.39 29.23 -13.12
C TYR A 152 -26.55 29.76 -13.96
N THR A 153 -27.64 30.16 -13.31
CA THR A 153 -28.78 30.78 -13.98
C THR A 153 -28.62 32.29 -13.99
N VAL A 154 -28.55 32.88 -15.18
CA VAL A 154 -28.43 34.33 -15.37
C VAL A 154 -29.63 35.05 -14.80
N VAL A 155 -29.38 36.04 -13.94
CA VAL A 155 -30.43 36.93 -13.39
C VAL A 155 -30.41 38.29 -14.08
N ARG A 156 -31.49 39.06 -13.95
CA ARG A 156 -31.57 40.40 -14.53
C ARG A 156 -30.45 41.29 -13.96
N GLY A 157 -29.69 41.94 -14.85
CA GLY A 157 -28.58 42.82 -14.49
C GLY A 157 -27.22 42.13 -14.39
N ASP A 158 -27.15 40.81 -14.62
CA ASP A 158 -25.87 40.12 -14.73
C ASP A 158 -25.16 40.48 -16.05
N CYS A 159 -23.83 40.51 -15.98
CA CYS A 159 -22.92 40.44 -17.13
C CYS A 159 -21.85 39.40 -16.81
N LEU A 160 -21.16 38.86 -17.82
CA LEU A 160 -20.16 37.80 -17.63
C LEU A 160 -19.08 38.19 -16.60
N TRP A 161 -18.69 39.46 -16.58
CA TRP A 161 -17.76 40.04 -15.61
C TRP A 161 -18.26 39.92 -14.16
N ASN A 162 -19.52 40.31 -13.92
CA ASN A 162 -20.12 40.27 -12.59
C ASN A 162 -20.40 38.84 -12.11
N ILE A 163 -20.74 37.93 -13.03
CA ILE A 163 -20.90 36.50 -12.73
C ILE A 163 -19.56 35.92 -12.27
N ALA A 164 -18.47 36.13 -13.02
CA ALA A 164 -17.14 35.66 -12.65
C ALA A 164 -16.64 36.23 -11.31
N LYS A 165 -17.02 37.48 -11.00
CA LYS A 165 -16.67 38.15 -9.75
C LYS A 165 -17.30 37.54 -8.50
N LYS A 166 -18.42 36.81 -8.61
CA LYS A 166 -19.11 36.26 -7.42
C LYS A 166 -18.23 35.24 -6.70
N LYS A 167 -18.31 35.21 -5.36
CA LYS A 167 -17.46 34.36 -4.51
C LYS A 167 -17.68 32.87 -4.73
N ASP A 168 -18.90 32.49 -5.10
CA ASP A 168 -19.37 31.13 -5.39
C ASP A 168 -19.01 30.64 -6.80
N VAL A 169 -18.56 31.56 -7.68
CA VAL A 169 -18.14 31.31 -9.06
C VAL A 169 -16.61 31.23 -9.14
N TYR A 170 -15.91 32.35 -9.31
CA TYR A 170 -14.44 32.41 -9.35
C TYR A 170 -13.82 33.40 -8.37
N SER A 171 -14.62 34.28 -7.76
CA SER A 171 -14.15 35.41 -6.96
C SER A 171 -13.14 36.33 -7.69
N ASN A 172 -13.09 36.25 -9.02
CA ASN A 172 -12.18 37.00 -9.87
C ASN A 172 -12.88 37.34 -11.18
N ALA A 173 -13.13 38.63 -11.39
CA ALA A 173 -13.88 39.10 -12.54
C ALA A 173 -13.14 38.89 -13.87
N PHE A 174 -11.79 38.83 -13.86
CA PHE A 174 -10.96 38.60 -15.05
C PHE A 174 -11.14 37.21 -15.65
N ALA A 175 -11.72 36.27 -14.90
CA ALA A 175 -11.99 34.91 -15.35
C ALA A 175 -13.29 34.79 -16.19
N TRP A 176 -13.99 35.89 -16.48
CA TRP A 176 -15.18 35.89 -17.33
C TRP A 176 -15.00 35.26 -18.73
N PRO A 177 -13.83 35.33 -19.42
CA PRO A 177 -13.67 34.72 -20.74
C PRO A 177 -13.82 33.20 -20.68
N LYS A 178 -13.55 32.58 -19.52
CA LYS A 178 -13.73 31.14 -19.33
C LYS A 178 -15.21 30.75 -19.39
N ILE A 179 -16.09 31.55 -18.78
CA ILE A 179 -17.55 31.37 -18.87
C ILE A 179 -17.98 31.50 -20.34
N TYR A 180 -17.49 32.52 -21.03
CA TYR A 180 -17.81 32.74 -22.44
C TYR A 180 -17.34 31.56 -23.32
N GLN A 181 -16.15 31.02 -23.06
CA GLN A 181 -15.58 29.91 -23.84
C GLN A 181 -16.38 28.62 -23.65
N ALA A 182 -16.79 28.31 -22.43
CA ALA A 182 -17.56 27.11 -22.12
C ALA A 182 -19.00 27.14 -22.68
N ASN A 183 -19.53 28.32 -22.99
CA ASN A 183 -20.90 28.52 -23.46
C ASN A 183 -20.97 29.19 -24.84
N ARG A 184 -19.95 29.01 -25.68
CA ARG A 184 -19.88 29.56 -27.05
C ARG A 184 -21.06 29.15 -27.93
N ASP A 185 -21.64 27.98 -27.65
CA ASP A 185 -22.84 27.45 -28.28
C ASP A 185 -24.09 28.29 -27.96
N GLN A 186 -24.15 28.91 -26.78
CA GLN A 186 -25.29 29.71 -26.32
C GLN A 186 -25.05 31.23 -26.43
N ILE A 187 -23.80 31.68 -26.34
CA ILE A 187 -23.43 33.09 -26.31
C ILE A 187 -22.79 33.46 -27.65
N LYS A 188 -23.54 34.14 -28.52
CA LYS A 188 -23.02 34.66 -29.79
C LYS A 188 -22.21 35.93 -29.62
N ASN A 189 -22.65 36.80 -28.72
CA ASN A 189 -21.97 38.05 -28.37
C ASN A 189 -21.76 38.06 -26.84
N PRO A 190 -20.51 38.18 -26.34
CA PRO A 190 -20.24 38.17 -24.90
C PRO A 190 -20.91 39.31 -24.12
N ASP A 191 -21.25 40.42 -24.81
CA ASP A 191 -21.92 41.57 -24.20
C ASP A 191 -23.45 41.41 -24.11
N LEU A 192 -24.02 40.40 -24.78
CA LEU A 192 -25.46 40.12 -24.77
C LEU A 192 -25.75 38.76 -24.14
N ILE A 193 -26.19 38.80 -22.88
CA ILE A 193 -26.74 37.66 -22.15
C ILE A 193 -28.14 38.01 -21.62
N TYR A 194 -29.00 36.99 -21.50
CA TYR A 194 -30.41 37.15 -21.16
C TYR A 194 -30.76 36.43 -19.86
N PRO A 195 -31.68 36.98 -19.05
CA PRO A 195 -32.17 36.29 -17.85
C PRO A 195 -32.73 34.91 -18.15
N LYS A 196 -32.58 33.98 -17.19
CA LYS A 196 -32.96 32.55 -17.27
C LYS A 196 -32.09 31.67 -18.17
N GLN A 197 -31.07 32.20 -18.83
CA GLN A 197 -30.06 31.36 -19.47
C GLN A 197 -29.28 30.57 -18.41
N VAL A 198 -28.97 29.31 -18.71
CA VAL A 198 -28.19 28.44 -17.81
C VAL A 198 -26.81 28.26 -18.41
N PHE A 199 -25.80 28.85 -17.76
CA PHE A 199 -24.42 28.76 -18.19
C PHE A 199 -23.66 27.72 -17.40
N LYS A 200 -22.84 26.97 -18.12
CA LYS A 200 -21.81 26.10 -17.62
C LYS A 200 -20.67 26.93 -17.04
N ILE A 201 -20.35 26.71 -15.77
CA ILE A 201 -19.25 27.35 -15.06
C ILE A 201 -18.19 26.27 -14.77
N PRO A 202 -17.17 26.13 -15.63
CA PRO A 202 -16.06 25.21 -15.36
C PRO A 202 -15.19 25.79 -14.23
N ASN A 203 -14.83 25.04 -13.19
CA ASN A 203 -13.79 25.54 -12.27
C ASN A 203 -12.46 25.74 -13.00
N LEU A 204 -11.71 26.72 -12.51
CA LEU A 204 -10.40 27.08 -13.01
C LEU A 204 -9.35 26.09 -12.50
N THR A 205 -8.41 25.71 -13.36
CA THR A 205 -7.17 25.04 -12.91
C THR A 205 -6.32 26.00 -12.08
N GLU A 206 -5.35 25.49 -11.31
CA GLU A 206 -4.46 26.37 -10.52
C GLU A 206 -3.65 27.33 -11.40
N ASP A 207 -3.21 26.88 -12.58
CA ASP A 207 -2.49 27.71 -13.53
C ASP A 207 -3.37 28.86 -14.07
N GLU A 208 -4.64 28.55 -14.40
CA GLU A 208 -5.62 29.56 -14.82
C GLU A 208 -5.92 30.55 -13.69
N LYS A 209 -6.10 30.08 -12.45
CA LYS A 209 -6.26 30.95 -11.28
C LYS A 209 -5.07 31.89 -11.14
N ALA A 210 -3.85 31.37 -11.21
CA ALA A 210 -2.62 32.16 -11.11
C ALA A 210 -2.52 33.20 -12.24
N GLN A 211 -2.88 32.82 -13.47
CA GLN A 211 -2.95 33.73 -14.61
C GLN A 211 -3.93 34.89 -14.37
N TYR A 212 -5.17 34.58 -13.98
CA TYR A 212 -6.20 35.62 -13.73
C TYR A 212 -5.89 36.46 -12.49
N GLU A 213 -5.20 35.91 -11.49
CA GLU A 213 -4.72 36.67 -10.34
C GLU A 213 -3.59 37.65 -10.71
N LYS A 214 -2.69 37.24 -11.62
CA LYS A 214 -1.69 38.15 -12.18
C LYS A 214 -2.35 39.29 -12.96
N MET A 215 -3.35 38.99 -13.79
CA MET A 215 -4.12 40.02 -14.51
C MET A 215 -4.80 40.98 -13.55
N ARG A 216 -5.47 40.45 -12.50
CA ARG A 216 -6.14 41.26 -11.47
C ARG A 216 -5.19 42.19 -10.74
N ARG A 217 -3.99 41.71 -10.36
CA ARG A 217 -2.96 42.52 -9.70
C ARG A 217 -2.38 43.63 -10.59
N ASN A 218 -2.24 43.36 -11.88
CA ASN A 218 -1.66 44.31 -12.84
C ASN A 218 -2.67 45.35 -13.35
N TYR A 219 -3.97 45.11 -13.15
CA TYR A 219 -5.02 46.00 -13.62
C TYR A 219 -5.08 47.28 -12.80
N LYS A 220 -4.91 48.42 -13.49
CA LYS A 220 -5.12 49.77 -12.94
C LYS A 220 -6.44 50.31 -13.50
N PRO A 221 -7.50 50.47 -12.69
CA PRO A 221 -8.76 51.00 -13.19
C PRO A 221 -8.58 52.43 -13.68
N ALA A 222 -9.33 52.81 -14.72
CA ALA A 222 -9.40 54.20 -15.13
C ALA A 222 -9.88 55.08 -13.96
N PRO A 223 -9.39 56.33 -13.85
CA PRO A 223 -9.91 57.28 -12.87
C PRO A 223 -11.43 57.41 -13.05
N PRO A 224 -12.22 57.49 -11.96
CA PRO A 224 -13.65 57.75 -12.06
C PRO A 224 -13.88 58.99 -12.92
N GLN A 225 -14.70 58.87 -13.96
CA GLN A 225 -15.09 60.03 -14.77
C GLN A 225 -15.86 60.98 -13.85
N GLN A 226 -15.34 62.19 -13.66
CA GLN A 226 -16.03 63.24 -12.92
C GLN A 226 -17.34 63.53 -13.64
N THR A 227 -18.48 63.20 -13.04
CA THR A 227 -19.78 63.61 -13.55
C THR A 227 -19.84 65.13 -13.47
N THR A 228 -19.61 65.83 -14.59
CA THR A 228 -19.96 67.24 -14.72
C THR A 228 -21.47 67.32 -14.52
N LYS A 229 -21.89 67.75 -13.33
CA LYS A 229 -23.29 68.09 -13.07
C LYS A 229 -23.61 69.25 -14.00
N ASP A 230 -24.36 68.95 -15.06
CA ASP A 230 -24.86 69.95 -15.99
C ASP A 230 -25.67 70.99 -15.21
N GLN A 231 -25.12 72.20 -15.12
CA GLN A 231 -25.87 73.39 -14.75
C GLN A 231 -26.72 73.77 -15.96
N THR A 232 -27.94 73.26 -16.00
CA THR A 232 -29.04 73.81 -16.81
C THR A 232 -30.27 73.64 -15.93
N THR A 233 -30.92 74.69 -15.42
CA THR A 233 -31.86 75.50 -16.20
C THR A 233 -32.28 76.73 -15.36
N LYS A 234 -32.28 77.89 -16.03
CA LYS A 234 -33.04 79.16 -15.81
C LYS A 234 -33.27 79.70 -14.40
#